data_AF-A0AAV0WHJ2-F1
#
_entry.id   AF-A0AAV0WHJ2-F1
#
_cell.length_a   1.000
_cell.length_b   1.000
_cell.length_c   1.000
_cell.angle_alpha   90.00
_cell.angle_beta   90.00
_cell.angle_gamma   90.00
#
_symmetry.space_group_name_H-M   'P 1'
#
loop_
_entity.id
_entity.type
_entity.pdbx_description
1 polymer ?
#
loop_
_entity_poly.entity_id
_entity_poly.type
_entity_poly.pdbx_seq_one_letter_code
_entity_poly.pdbx_strand_id
1 'polypeptide(L)'
;MDLSNSRITGILILILNLQLTDFVLLREFKKQPHIVVIIADDLFLKELGYSTHLVGKWHLGYYQKRFTPTQRGFDSHFGYWNGFISYRNSTHATQTMSGIDARRGFERAGNEMDRERYATDVFTEEALKIIESSKRQNTKMFLMVSHLAVHSGNRGPNHLEVLNKTYNDEAFGYIENENRRLYAGMVTSLDDSVGKIIESLHENEMLENSIVVFMSDNGAPTDDPLWGHENFGSNWPLRGKKASVLECGVVGLLRYGVNAAGGNFEDLGKIDGVDQWKSLTDTSKQVRSKVLINIDETRGEEALIFNQWKVVKSNRTSNMVFNLKYAGDPGNAGPKYNMSGVVASVISKRLSEINCLTQDGCMNASTARDVFYVARSLAKVDGQTCPERVSNPNPDQQYECFDGYCLFDILQDPCEYRNVAKQNPQTLDATIHMLEQFKNEMTMQSPDPLIDPEADPRRFAGYWEPWLEPFDKA
;
A
#
# COMPACT_ATOMS: atom_id res chain seq x y z
N MET A 1 18.31 -6.75 -16.27
CA MET A 1 17.79 -7.06 -14.93
C MET A 1 16.41 -6.49 -14.89
N ASP A 2 15.41 -7.36 -14.82
CA ASP A 2 14.00 -6.99 -14.94
C ASP A 2 13.40 -6.62 -13.58
N LEU A 3 12.31 -5.85 -13.58
CA LEU A 3 11.70 -5.23 -12.40
C LEU A 3 10.60 -6.11 -11.75
N SER A 4 10.42 -7.33 -12.24
CA SER A 4 9.25 -8.20 -12.02
C SER A 4 9.04 -8.76 -10.60
N ASN A 5 9.86 -8.40 -9.60
CA ASN A 5 9.66 -8.85 -8.21
C ASN A 5 9.83 -7.76 -7.13
N SER A 6 9.81 -6.48 -7.52
CA SER A 6 9.87 -5.34 -6.60
C SER A 6 8.55 -5.12 -5.84
N ARG A 7 8.21 -6.02 -4.92
CA ARG A 7 7.07 -5.83 -4.02
C ARG A 7 7.42 -4.73 -3.02
N ILE A 8 6.72 -3.60 -3.10
CA ILE A 8 6.74 -2.58 -2.04
C ILE A 8 6.19 -3.24 -0.75
N THR A 9 6.57 -2.74 0.42
CA THR A 9 6.12 -3.32 1.71
C THR A 9 5.96 -2.20 2.75
N GLY A 10 4.80 -1.55 2.76
CA GLY A 10 4.50 -0.33 3.50
C GLY A 10 3.13 0.22 3.14
N ILE A 11 2.77 1.38 3.69
CA ILE A 11 1.51 2.06 3.34
C ILE A 11 1.77 3.31 2.52
N LEU A 12 0.94 3.48 1.50
CA LEU A 12 1.14 4.31 0.34
C LEU A 12 0.09 5.42 0.32
N ILE A 13 0.52 6.65 0.60
CA ILE A 13 -0.28 7.87 0.57
C ILE A 13 0.15 8.71 -0.63
N LEU A 14 -0.56 8.60 -1.76
CA LEU A 14 -0.22 9.36 -2.98
C LEU A 14 -1.23 10.49 -3.16
N ILE A 15 -0.72 11.66 -3.58
CA ILE A 15 -1.42 12.95 -3.58
C ILE A 15 -1.18 13.62 -4.94
N LEU A 16 -2.26 13.97 -5.64
CA LEU A 16 -2.23 14.68 -6.93
C LEU A 16 -3.01 15.99 -6.81
N ASN A 17 -2.31 17.13 -6.75
CA ASN A 17 -2.89 18.47 -6.68
C ASN A 17 -2.99 19.09 -8.07
N LEU A 18 -4.20 19.34 -8.56
CA LEU A 18 -4.47 19.52 -10.00
C LEU A 18 -4.17 20.93 -10.56
N GLN A 19 -3.96 21.93 -9.69
CA GLN A 19 -4.00 23.39 -9.94
C GLN A 19 -4.72 23.80 -11.22
N LEU A 20 -6.05 23.81 -11.17
CA LEU A 20 -6.92 24.20 -12.26
C LEU A 20 -7.03 25.73 -12.35
N THR A 21 -6.14 26.35 -13.13
CA THR A 21 -6.27 27.74 -13.56
C THR A 21 -6.75 27.82 -15.02
N ASP A 22 -7.72 28.72 -15.24
CA ASP A 22 -8.31 29.14 -16.51
C ASP A 22 -9.20 28.15 -17.31
N PHE A 23 -10.51 28.29 -17.05
CA PHE A 23 -11.66 28.11 -17.95
C PHE A 23 -11.84 26.81 -18.78
N VAL A 24 -12.89 26.05 -18.42
CA VAL A 24 -14.18 26.08 -19.16
C VAL A 24 -15.34 25.63 -18.25
N LEU A 25 -16.53 26.21 -18.43
CA LEU A 25 -17.73 25.93 -17.65
C LEU A 25 -18.39 24.58 -18.02
N LEU A 26 -18.37 23.61 -17.11
CA LEU A 26 -19.37 22.54 -17.04
C LEU A 26 -19.88 22.33 -15.60
N ARG A 27 -21.14 22.76 -15.42
CA ARG A 27 -22.10 22.62 -14.30
C ARG A 27 -21.69 21.87 -13.01
N GLU A 28 -22.09 22.50 -11.90
CA GLU A 28 -22.18 21.99 -10.53
C GLU A 28 -22.33 20.47 -10.37
N PHE A 29 -21.44 19.87 -9.57
CA PHE A 29 -21.72 18.66 -8.81
C PHE A 29 -21.50 18.94 -7.32
N LYS A 30 -22.48 18.61 -6.48
CA LYS A 30 -22.42 18.87 -5.03
C LYS A 30 -21.87 17.67 -4.26
N LYS A 31 -20.81 17.92 -3.49
CA LYS A 31 -20.34 17.19 -2.29
C LYS A 31 -20.22 15.65 -2.38
N GLN A 32 -18.99 15.17 -2.52
CA GLN A 32 -18.28 14.48 -1.41
C GLN A 32 -16.81 14.17 -1.80
N PRO A 33 -15.87 14.13 -0.82
CA PRO A 33 -14.46 13.85 -1.09
C PRO A 33 -14.20 12.35 -1.23
N HIS A 34 -13.69 11.92 -2.38
CA HIS A 34 -13.29 10.54 -2.65
C HIS A 34 -11.84 10.46 -3.16
N ILE A 35 -11.27 9.28 -2.98
CA ILE A 35 -9.88 9.11 -2.59
C ILE A 35 -9.22 8.16 -3.63
N VAL A 36 -8.32 8.67 -4.50
CA VAL A 36 -7.97 8.06 -5.82
C VAL A 36 -6.48 8.08 -6.24
N VAL A 37 -5.89 6.94 -6.63
CA VAL A 37 -4.43 6.78 -6.87
C VAL A 37 -4.08 5.49 -7.65
N ILE A 38 -2.93 5.21 -8.29
CA ILE A 38 -1.77 5.79 -9.07
C ILE A 38 -0.92 4.50 -9.37
N ILE A 39 -0.14 4.25 -10.42
CA ILE A 39 0.78 5.10 -11.19
C ILE A 39 0.54 5.01 -12.70
N ALA A 40 0.62 6.18 -13.34
CA ALA A 40 0.88 6.39 -14.75
C ALA A 40 2.29 6.98 -14.88
N ASP A 41 3.00 6.72 -16.00
CA ASP A 41 4.43 7.04 -16.15
C ASP A 41 4.79 8.43 -15.61
N ASP A 42 5.70 8.49 -14.62
CA ASP A 42 6.04 9.72 -13.90
C ASP A 42 6.70 10.77 -14.83
N LEU A 43 7.22 10.36 -15.99
CA LEU A 43 7.63 11.26 -17.08
C LEU A 43 6.45 12.09 -17.63
N PHE A 44 5.29 11.45 -17.82
CA PHE A 44 4.09 12.06 -18.39
C PHE A 44 3.49 13.13 -17.47
N LEU A 45 3.58 12.94 -16.15
CA LEU A 45 3.15 13.97 -15.19
C LEU A 45 4.01 15.23 -15.26
N LYS A 46 5.30 15.13 -15.62
CA LYS A 46 6.16 16.31 -15.86
C LYS A 46 5.78 17.05 -17.13
N GLU A 47 5.39 16.33 -18.19
CA GLU A 47 4.88 16.95 -19.42
C GLU A 47 3.57 17.72 -19.17
N LEU A 48 2.77 17.30 -18.20
CA LEU A 48 1.58 18.02 -17.69
C LEU A 48 1.89 19.13 -16.65
N GLY A 49 3.17 19.37 -16.34
CA GLY A 49 3.65 20.45 -15.48
C GLY A 49 3.60 20.17 -13.98
N TYR A 50 3.56 18.90 -13.54
CA TYR A 50 3.63 18.53 -12.12
C TYR A 50 5.09 18.46 -11.63
N SER A 51 5.36 18.99 -10.44
CA SER A 51 6.53 18.62 -9.66
C SER A 51 6.29 17.29 -8.93
N THR A 52 7.25 16.38 -9.03
CA THR A 52 7.09 14.96 -8.66
C THR A 52 8.00 14.58 -7.49
N HIS A 53 7.42 14.10 -6.39
CA HIS A 53 8.14 13.94 -5.13
C HIS A 53 7.90 12.56 -4.49
N LEU A 54 8.97 11.81 -4.23
CA LEU A 54 8.93 10.57 -3.44
C LEU A 54 9.41 10.85 -2.02
N VAL A 55 8.61 10.46 -1.03
CA VAL A 55 9.01 10.42 0.38
C VAL A 55 8.89 8.98 0.88
N GLY A 56 9.91 8.48 1.58
CA GLY A 56 9.96 7.12 2.12
C GLY A 56 10.60 6.09 1.17
N LYS A 57 9.91 4.97 0.97
CA LYS A 57 10.39 3.72 0.35
C LYS A 57 10.44 3.75 -1.18
N TRP A 58 11.57 3.36 -1.77
CA TRP A 58 11.66 3.07 -3.20
C TRP A 58 11.53 1.59 -3.55
N HIS A 59 12.54 0.77 -3.26
CA HIS A 59 12.56 -0.69 -3.45
C HIS A 59 12.41 -1.22 -4.89
N LEU A 60 12.55 -0.39 -5.93
CA LEU A 60 12.63 -0.85 -7.33
C LEU A 60 14.10 -1.05 -7.82
N GLY A 61 15.02 -1.24 -6.87
CA GLY A 61 16.47 -1.40 -7.11
C GLY A 61 17.25 -0.09 -7.16
N TYR A 62 18.57 -0.16 -6.92
CA TYR A 62 19.46 1.01 -6.86
C TYR A 62 20.92 0.73 -7.26
N TYR A 63 21.22 -0.43 -7.86
CA TYR A 63 22.60 -0.90 -8.13
C TYR A 63 23.40 -0.04 -9.14
N GLN A 64 22.70 0.76 -9.95
CA GLN A 64 23.21 1.84 -10.81
C GLN A 64 22.32 3.07 -10.60
N LYS A 65 22.83 4.29 -10.84
CA LYS A 65 22.10 5.55 -10.58
C LYS A 65 20.78 5.60 -11.34
N ARG A 66 20.74 5.05 -12.57
CA ARG A 66 19.52 4.95 -13.41
C ARG A 66 18.38 4.05 -12.89
N PHE A 67 18.51 3.46 -11.69
CA PHE A 67 17.42 2.75 -11.03
C PHE A 67 16.88 3.49 -9.80
N THR A 68 17.51 4.57 -9.34
CA THR A 68 17.00 5.36 -8.22
C THR A 68 15.79 6.23 -8.65
N PRO A 69 14.95 6.72 -7.71
CA PRO A 69 13.72 7.44 -8.04
C PRO A 69 13.92 8.68 -8.91
N THR A 70 14.98 9.45 -8.65
CA THR A 70 15.33 10.69 -9.38
C THR A 70 15.86 10.43 -10.79
N GLN A 71 15.99 9.16 -11.21
CA GLN A 71 16.24 8.74 -12.60
C GLN A 71 15.08 7.90 -13.16
N ARG A 72 13.99 7.79 -12.41
CA ARG A 72 12.77 7.05 -12.74
C ARG A 72 11.52 7.91 -12.59
N GLY A 73 11.66 9.18 -12.95
CA GLY A 73 10.55 10.12 -13.11
C GLY A 73 10.23 10.97 -11.88
N PHE A 74 10.85 10.79 -10.72
CA PHE A 74 10.73 11.77 -9.62
C PHE A 74 11.69 12.96 -9.80
N ASP A 75 11.32 14.16 -9.34
CA ASP A 75 12.20 15.33 -9.23
C ASP A 75 12.98 15.32 -7.93
N SER A 76 12.36 14.86 -6.83
CA SER A 76 13.03 14.67 -5.54
C SER A 76 12.69 13.34 -4.89
N HIS A 77 13.65 12.77 -4.17
CA HIS A 77 13.44 11.68 -3.22
C HIS A 77 13.94 12.10 -1.84
N PHE A 78 13.21 11.74 -0.78
CA PHE A 78 13.73 11.73 0.59
C PHE A 78 13.28 10.46 1.31
N GLY A 79 14.21 9.61 1.76
CA GLY A 79 13.88 8.34 2.40
C GLY A 79 14.93 7.25 2.21
N TYR A 80 14.55 6.09 1.68
CA TYR A 80 15.41 4.91 1.59
C TYR A 80 15.14 4.05 0.34
N TRP A 81 16.11 3.27 -0.10
CA TRP A 81 16.05 2.48 -1.34
C TRP A 81 15.79 0.99 -1.15
N ASN A 82 16.08 0.41 0.02
CA ASN A 82 15.90 -1.00 0.35
C ASN A 82 14.46 -1.36 0.76
N GLY A 83 14.24 -2.62 1.13
CA GLY A 83 12.91 -3.15 1.48
C GLY A 83 12.36 -2.63 2.81
N PHE A 84 13.22 -2.27 3.75
CA PHE A 84 12.89 -1.76 5.07
C PHE A 84 14.14 -1.14 5.68
N ILE A 85 13.96 -0.34 6.73
CA ILE A 85 15.03 0.16 7.60
C ILE A 85 14.57 0.01 9.06
N SER A 86 15.49 0.14 10.02
CA SER A 86 15.10 0.43 11.39
C SER A 86 14.49 1.83 11.48
N TYR A 87 13.34 1.93 12.14
CA TYR A 87 12.61 3.17 12.37
C TYR A 87 13.40 4.22 13.15
N ARG A 88 14.42 3.78 13.89
CA ARG A 88 15.14 4.56 14.89
C ARG A 88 16.58 4.90 14.50
N ASN A 89 17.10 4.44 13.36
CA ASN A 89 18.48 4.72 12.95
C ASN A 89 18.78 4.53 11.46
N SER A 90 17.75 4.28 10.65
CA SER A 90 17.84 4.12 9.20
C SER A 90 18.77 3.00 8.71
N THR A 91 19.11 2.01 9.55
CA THR A 91 19.90 0.85 9.10
C THR A 91 19.03 -0.20 8.42
N HIS A 92 19.46 -0.67 7.25
CA HIS A 92 18.95 -1.88 6.61
C HIS A 92 19.96 -3.02 6.82
N ALA A 93 19.50 -4.15 7.37
CA ALA A 93 20.31 -5.35 7.59
C ALA A 93 19.78 -6.56 6.80
N THR A 94 20.69 -7.18 6.05
CA THR A 94 20.51 -8.48 5.39
C THR A 94 21.06 -9.61 6.28
N GLN A 95 21.12 -10.85 5.78
CA GLN A 95 21.73 -11.97 6.52
C GLN A 95 23.26 -11.84 6.69
N THR A 96 23.93 -11.08 5.81
CA THR A 96 25.41 -11.04 5.70
C THR A 96 26.01 -9.64 5.80
N MET A 97 25.23 -8.59 5.49
CA MET A 97 25.69 -7.20 5.40
C MET A 97 24.65 -6.24 5.99
N SER A 98 25.12 -5.15 6.60
CA SER A 98 24.29 -4.12 7.22
C SER A 98 24.90 -2.74 7.01
N GLY A 99 24.06 -1.73 6.86
CA GLY A 99 24.45 -0.35 6.57
C GLY A 99 23.27 0.61 6.68
N ILE A 100 23.56 1.91 6.63
CA ILE A 100 22.59 2.99 6.65
C ILE A 100 22.01 3.19 5.24
N ASP A 101 20.69 3.33 5.16
CA ASP A 101 19.96 3.72 3.96
C ASP A 101 19.07 4.92 4.29
N ALA A 102 19.64 6.11 4.06
CA ALA A 102 19.05 7.41 4.39
C ALA A 102 19.44 8.41 3.29
N ARG A 103 18.45 8.88 2.53
CA ARG A 103 18.65 9.48 1.19
C ARG A 103 17.93 10.81 1.02
N ARG A 104 18.60 11.73 0.33
CA ARG A 104 18.03 12.97 -0.23
C ARG A 104 18.45 13.05 -1.71
N GLY A 105 17.63 12.48 -2.58
CA GLY A 105 18.00 12.19 -3.97
C GLY A 105 19.19 11.25 -3.99
N PHE A 106 20.29 11.69 -4.59
CA PHE A 106 21.57 10.96 -4.57
C PHE A 106 22.37 11.16 -3.27
N GLU A 107 22.15 12.25 -2.55
CA GLU A 107 22.88 12.56 -1.33
C GLU A 107 22.49 11.66 -0.16
N ARG A 108 23.39 11.57 0.81
CA ARG A 108 23.11 10.95 2.11
C ARG A 108 22.33 11.96 2.95
N ALA A 109 21.17 11.57 3.48
CA ALA A 109 20.36 12.42 4.36
C ALA A 109 21.07 12.73 5.69
N GLY A 110 22.15 12.03 6.04
CA GLY A 110 22.98 12.32 7.21
C GLY A 110 22.15 12.35 8.50
N ASN A 111 22.17 13.50 9.18
CA ASN A 111 21.43 13.67 10.44
C ASN A 111 19.92 13.85 10.25
N GLU A 112 19.41 14.07 9.04
CA GLU A 112 17.97 14.25 8.82
C GLU A 112 17.15 13.00 9.16
N MET A 113 17.77 11.81 9.16
CA MET A 113 17.17 10.52 9.50
C MET A 113 18.00 9.78 10.58
N ASP A 114 18.44 10.51 11.61
CA ASP A 114 19.37 10.02 12.64
C ASP A 114 18.75 9.10 13.73
N ARG A 115 19.43 8.99 14.87
CA ARG A 115 19.09 8.05 15.96
C ARG A 115 18.05 8.55 16.95
N GLU A 116 17.73 9.84 16.95
CA GLU A 116 16.78 10.44 17.89
C GLU A 116 15.40 10.65 17.26
N ARG A 117 15.31 10.52 15.93
CA ARG A 117 14.10 10.74 15.14
C ARG A 117 13.42 9.43 14.74
N TYR A 118 12.11 9.44 14.65
CA TYR A 118 11.30 8.28 14.25
C TYR A 118 10.92 8.38 12.77
N ALA A 119 11.23 7.35 11.98
CA ALA A 119 11.10 7.38 10.51
C ALA A 119 9.72 7.83 10.02
N THR A 120 8.62 7.46 10.70
CA THR A 120 7.27 7.90 10.32
C THR A 120 7.08 9.41 10.46
N ASP A 121 7.53 10.02 11.56
CA ASP A 121 7.46 11.48 11.75
C ASP A 121 8.41 12.20 10.78
N VAL A 122 9.61 11.67 10.54
CA VAL A 122 10.59 12.21 9.58
C VAL A 122 10.01 12.26 8.16
N PHE A 123 9.32 11.21 7.71
CA PHE A 123 8.61 11.20 6.42
C PHE A 123 7.38 12.12 6.42
N THR A 124 6.69 12.25 7.56
CA THR A 124 5.57 13.19 7.68
C THR A 124 6.03 14.62 7.47
N GLU A 125 7.04 15.06 8.22
CA GLU A 125 7.57 16.43 8.13
C GLU A 125 8.03 16.81 6.72
N GLU A 126 8.69 15.90 6.00
CA GLU A 126 9.11 16.19 4.63
C GLU A 126 7.90 16.33 3.69
N ALA A 127 6.85 15.51 3.86
CA ALA A 127 5.61 15.66 3.11
C ALA A 127 4.96 17.03 3.38
N LEU A 128 4.95 17.51 4.63
CA LEU A 128 4.41 18.84 4.95
C LEU A 128 5.22 19.97 4.28
N LYS A 129 6.56 19.91 4.33
CA LYS A 129 7.45 20.87 3.63
C LYS A 129 7.18 20.92 2.13
N ILE A 130 6.93 19.77 1.50
CA ILE A 130 6.64 19.68 0.06
C ILE A 130 5.28 20.30 -0.27
N ILE A 131 4.26 20.07 0.57
CA ILE A 131 2.94 20.71 0.44
C ILE A 131 3.06 22.24 0.56
N GLU A 132 3.67 22.74 1.64
CA GLU A 132 3.91 24.18 1.84
C GLU A 132 4.71 24.80 0.69
N SER A 133 5.75 24.11 0.22
CA SER A 133 6.59 24.60 -0.88
C SER A 133 5.80 24.68 -2.19
N SER A 134 4.96 23.69 -2.48
CA SER A 134 4.16 23.64 -3.71
C SER A 134 3.05 24.71 -3.72
N LYS A 135 2.43 24.98 -2.56
CA LYS A 135 1.53 26.13 -2.39
C LYS A 135 2.26 27.45 -2.61
N ARG A 136 3.43 27.62 -1.99
CA ARG A 136 4.25 28.85 -2.03
C ARG A 136 4.82 29.15 -3.42
N GLN A 137 5.13 28.11 -4.19
CA GLN A 137 5.61 28.22 -5.58
C GLN A 137 4.46 28.25 -6.60
N ASN A 138 3.23 27.94 -6.19
CA ASN A 138 2.07 27.73 -7.06
C ASN A 138 2.39 26.73 -8.19
N THR A 139 2.84 25.53 -7.81
CA THR A 139 3.15 24.42 -8.71
C THR A 139 2.19 23.25 -8.51
N LYS A 140 1.72 22.64 -9.62
CA LYS A 140 1.01 21.36 -9.57
C LYS A 140 1.92 20.32 -8.90
N MET A 141 1.37 19.55 -7.96
CA MET A 141 2.16 18.68 -7.11
C MET A 141 1.69 17.22 -7.23
N PHE A 142 2.63 16.33 -7.46
CA PHE A 142 2.50 14.90 -7.30
C PHE A 142 3.41 14.47 -6.14
N LEU A 143 2.82 14.04 -5.03
CA LEU A 143 3.55 13.65 -3.82
C LEU A 143 3.21 12.21 -3.45
N MET A 144 4.24 11.36 -3.41
CA MET A 144 4.18 9.96 -3.06
C MET A 144 4.81 9.71 -1.70
N VAL A 145 4.00 9.58 -0.64
CA VAL A 145 4.49 9.23 0.70
C VAL A 145 4.32 7.71 0.89
N SER A 146 5.43 7.00 0.87
CA SER A 146 5.53 5.54 0.92
C SER A 146 6.14 5.13 2.26
N HIS A 147 5.30 5.14 3.30
CA HIS A 147 5.75 4.93 4.67
C HIS A 147 6.34 3.53 4.88
N LEU A 148 7.40 3.49 5.69
CA LEU A 148 7.85 2.25 6.35
C LEU A 148 6.74 1.68 7.25
N ALA A 149 5.94 2.54 7.90
CA ALA A 149 4.74 2.12 8.62
C ALA A 149 3.76 1.39 7.69
N VAL A 150 3.29 0.18 8.00
CA VAL A 150 3.42 -0.61 9.25
C VAL A 150 4.20 -1.93 9.05
N HIS A 151 5.27 -1.87 8.28
CA HIS A 151 6.21 -2.98 8.15
C HIS A 151 7.05 -3.17 9.44
N SER A 152 7.65 -4.34 9.59
CA SER A 152 8.68 -4.56 10.61
C SER A 152 10.01 -3.89 10.23
N GLY A 153 10.82 -3.54 11.22
CA GLY A 153 12.19 -3.08 11.04
C GLY A 153 13.16 -4.23 10.78
N ASN A 154 14.37 -4.13 11.32
CA ASN A 154 15.38 -5.19 11.21
C ASN A 154 14.95 -6.46 12.00
N ARG A 155 15.33 -7.64 11.49
CA ARG A 155 15.02 -8.94 12.12
C ARG A 155 15.52 -9.01 13.57
N GLY A 156 14.71 -9.59 14.46
CA GLY A 156 15.08 -9.83 15.86
C GLY A 156 13.88 -9.80 16.80
N PRO A 157 14.11 -9.89 18.13
CA PRO A 157 13.02 -9.86 19.12
C PRO A 157 12.28 -8.51 19.20
N ASN A 158 12.89 -7.43 18.70
CA ASN A 158 12.35 -6.07 18.76
C ASN A 158 12.02 -5.51 17.35
N HIS A 159 11.64 -6.37 16.39
CA HIS A 159 11.37 -5.95 15.00
C HIS A 159 10.14 -5.03 14.84
N LEU A 160 9.26 -4.95 15.84
CA LEU A 160 8.17 -3.98 15.91
C LEU A 160 8.62 -2.72 16.68
N GLU A 161 9.36 -1.86 15.99
CA GLU A 161 9.97 -0.66 16.57
C GLU A 161 8.95 0.47 16.81
N VAL A 162 7.96 0.29 17.71
CA VAL A 162 7.00 1.35 18.07
C VAL A 162 7.68 2.62 18.61
N LEU A 163 7.14 3.80 18.31
CA LEU A 163 7.67 5.12 18.72
C LEU A 163 7.95 5.24 20.22
N ASN A 164 6.97 4.92 21.07
CA ASN A 164 7.08 4.98 22.53
C ASN A 164 6.38 3.76 23.15
N LYS A 165 7.16 2.78 23.64
CA LYS A 165 6.61 1.54 24.20
C LYS A 165 5.78 1.78 25.47
N THR A 166 6.23 2.65 26.37
CA THR A 166 5.51 2.92 27.63
C THR A 166 4.13 3.50 27.38
N TYR A 167 4.04 4.55 26.55
CA TYR A 167 2.75 5.13 26.15
C TYR A 167 1.87 4.10 25.43
N ASN A 168 2.46 3.26 24.58
CA ASN A 168 1.75 2.21 23.87
C ASN A 168 1.20 1.12 24.80
N ASP A 169 1.96 0.73 25.83
CA ASP A 169 1.53 -0.23 26.85
C ASP A 169 0.42 0.32 27.76
N GLU A 170 0.43 1.63 28.02
CA GLU A 170 -0.65 2.33 28.74
C GLU A 170 -1.91 2.47 27.88
N ALA A 171 -1.79 3.04 26.68
CA ALA A 171 -2.92 3.36 25.80
C ALA A 171 -3.61 2.10 25.22
N PHE A 172 -2.84 1.05 24.94
CA PHE A 172 -3.32 -0.21 24.35
C PHE A 172 -3.18 -1.41 25.30
N GLY A 173 -3.03 -1.18 26.61
CA GLY A 173 -2.87 -2.25 27.61
C GLY A 173 -4.01 -3.30 27.64
N TYR A 174 -5.17 -2.96 27.07
CA TYR A 174 -6.30 -3.88 26.85
C TYR A 174 -6.05 -4.94 25.75
N ILE A 175 -5.02 -4.77 24.91
CA ILE A 175 -4.57 -5.77 23.96
C ILE A 175 -3.61 -6.70 24.72
N GLU A 176 -4.03 -7.93 25.00
CA GLU A 176 -3.23 -8.90 25.76
C GLU A 176 -1.98 -9.36 25.00
N ASN A 177 -2.07 -9.50 23.67
CA ASN A 177 -0.93 -9.84 22.82
C ASN A 177 0.00 -8.63 22.64
N GLU A 178 1.19 -8.68 23.24
CA GLU A 178 2.16 -7.58 23.22
C GLU A 178 2.57 -7.16 21.80
N ASN A 179 2.80 -8.10 20.88
CA ASN A 179 3.20 -7.76 19.51
C ASN A 179 2.05 -7.12 18.72
N ARG A 180 0.80 -7.57 18.93
CA ARG A 180 -0.38 -6.87 18.40
C ARG A 180 -0.53 -5.48 18.99
N ARG A 181 -0.12 -5.28 20.25
CA ARG A 181 -0.07 -3.99 20.92
C ARG A 181 0.99 -3.07 20.33
N LEU A 182 2.21 -3.56 20.09
CA LEU A 182 3.29 -2.79 19.44
C LEU A 182 2.89 -2.36 18.03
N TYR A 183 2.29 -3.28 17.27
CA TYR A 183 1.75 -3.01 15.95
C TYR A 183 0.63 -1.95 15.98
N ALA A 184 -0.25 -1.95 16.99
CA ALA A 184 -1.29 -0.94 17.14
C ALA A 184 -0.70 0.49 17.26
N GLY A 185 0.35 0.70 18.07
CA GLY A 185 1.04 1.98 18.13
C GLY A 185 1.74 2.39 16.82
N MET A 186 2.29 1.42 16.07
CA MET A 186 2.85 1.67 14.74
C MET A 186 1.77 2.11 13.73
N VAL A 187 0.56 1.55 13.82
CA VAL A 187 -0.62 2.02 13.07
C VAL A 187 -1.04 3.42 13.52
N THR A 188 -1.07 3.71 14.83
CA THR A 188 -1.40 5.06 15.33
C THR A 188 -0.44 6.13 14.83
N SER A 189 0.88 5.90 14.85
CA SER A 189 1.82 6.88 14.28
C SER A 189 1.63 7.14 12.78
N LEU A 190 1.04 6.19 12.04
CA LEU A 190 0.67 6.37 10.64
C LEU A 190 -0.67 7.09 10.49
N ASP A 191 -1.66 6.81 11.34
CA ASP A 191 -2.95 7.53 11.39
C ASP A 191 -2.72 9.01 11.73
N ASP A 192 -1.85 9.29 12.70
CA ASP A 192 -1.35 10.64 13.05
C ASP A 192 -0.66 11.32 11.85
N SER A 193 0.10 10.55 11.05
CA SER A 193 0.79 11.06 9.86
C SER A 193 -0.19 11.45 8.75
N VAL A 194 -1.16 10.57 8.45
CA VAL A 194 -2.27 10.85 7.52
C VAL A 194 -3.03 12.09 7.98
N GLY A 195 -3.34 12.19 9.27
CA GLY A 195 -3.98 13.37 9.88
C GLY A 195 -3.21 14.66 9.59
N LYS A 196 -1.93 14.72 9.94
CA LYS A 196 -1.04 15.87 9.70
C LYS A 196 -0.95 16.24 8.21
N ILE A 197 -0.90 15.26 7.31
CA ILE A 197 -0.82 15.46 5.85
C ILE A 197 -2.13 16.06 5.30
N ILE A 198 -3.29 15.53 5.72
CA ILE A 198 -4.60 16.07 5.33
C ILE A 198 -4.84 17.46 5.93
N GLU A 199 -4.42 17.70 7.18
CA GLU A 199 -4.50 19.00 7.85
C GLU A 199 -3.63 20.04 7.13
N SER A 200 -2.38 19.71 6.78
CA SER A 200 -1.50 20.59 5.99
C SER A 200 -2.05 20.90 4.59
N LEU A 201 -2.67 19.93 3.91
CA LEU A 201 -3.38 20.18 2.65
C LEU A 201 -4.58 21.13 2.85
N HIS A 202 -5.27 21.07 3.99
CA HIS A 202 -6.38 21.97 4.30
C HIS A 202 -5.89 23.39 4.64
N GLU A 203 -4.89 23.53 5.50
CA GLU A 203 -4.30 24.81 5.91
C GLU A 203 -3.65 25.56 4.73
N ASN A 204 -3.08 24.84 3.76
CA ASN A 204 -2.56 25.41 2.51
C ASN A 204 -3.65 25.64 1.44
N GLU A 205 -4.94 25.44 1.76
CA GLU A 205 -6.08 25.54 0.82
C GLU A 205 -5.96 24.63 -0.42
N MET A 206 -5.17 23.55 -0.33
CA MET A 206 -4.91 22.62 -1.43
C MET A 206 -5.91 21.45 -1.46
N LEU A 207 -6.51 21.08 -0.33
CA LEU A 207 -7.29 19.85 -0.16
C LEU A 207 -8.47 19.71 -1.15
N GLU A 208 -9.27 20.76 -1.34
CA GLU A 208 -10.44 20.76 -2.26
C GLU A 208 -10.07 20.55 -3.74
N ASN A 209 -8.80 20.76 -4.10
CA ASN A 209 -8.25 20.55 -5.44
C ASN A 209 -7.12 19.48 -5.42
N SER A 210 -7.16 18.59 -4.42
CA SER A 210 -6.24 17.45 -4.27
C SER A 210 -6.98 16.14 -4.29
N ILE A 211 -6.40 15.18 -5.00
CA ILE A 211 -6.82 13.79 -4.99
C ILE A 211 -5.82 13.01 -4.12
N VAL A 212 -6.30 12.20 -3.16
CA VAL A 212 -5.45 11.46 -2.19
C VAL A 212 -5.88 10.00 -2.09
N VAL A 213 -4.99 9.01 -1.91
CA VAL A 213 -5.34 7.66 -1.38
C VAL A 213 -4.56 7.35 -0.13
N PHE A 214 -5.13 6.46 0.67
CA PHE A 214 -4.45 5.60 1.61
C PHE A 214 -4.61 4.13 1.17
N MET A 215 -3.54 3.44 0.76
CA MET A 215 -3.57 2.02 0.38
C MET A 215 -2.37 1.24 0.90
N SER A 216 -2.50 -0.08 1.04
CA SER A 216 -1.39 -1.00 1.32
C SER A 216 -1.00 -1.74 0.05
N ASP A 217 0.28 -2.04 -0.11
CA ASP A 217 0.85 -2.77 -1.27
C ASP A 217 0.65 -4.29 -1.23
N ASN A 218 0.51 -4.84 -0.02
CA ASN A 218 0.18 -6.23 0.27
C ASN A 218 -0.66 -6.30 1.55
N GLY A 219 -1.36 -7.43 1.76
CA GLY A 219 -1.93 -7.75 3.06
C GLY A 219 -0.87 -8.08 4.10
N ALA A 220 -1.28 -8.24 5.36
CA ALA A 220 -0.36 -8.37 6.49
C ALA A 220 0.49 -9.66 6.41
N PRO A 221 1.82 -9.61 6.65
CA PRO A 221 2.65 -10.77 6.94
C PRO A 221 2.41 -11.27 8.37
N THR A 222 1.26 -11.90 8.59
CA THR A 222 0.84 -12.40 9.93
C THR A 222 1.74 -13.50 10.50
N ASP A 223 2.52 -14.16 9.64
CA ASP A 223 3.70 -14.97 9.96
C ASP A 223 4.66 -14.97 8.75
N ASP A 224 5.96 -14.81 8.98
CA ASP A 224 6.98 -14.80 7.91
C ASP A 224 8.22 -15.64 8.28
N PRO A 225 8.10 -16.99 8.29
CA PRO A 225 9.20 -17.87 8.67
C PRO A 225 10.37 -17.90 7.67
N LEU A 226 10.23 -17.28 6.49
CA LEU A 226 11.29 -17.21 5.48
C LEU A 226 12.12 -15.92 5.63
N TRP A 227 11.43 -14.79 5.86
CA TRP A 227 12.08 -13.48 5.89
C TRP A 227 12.19 -12.89 7.30
N GLY A 228 11.52 -13.42 8.33
CA GLY A 228 11.62 -12.93 9.71
C GLY A 228 11.18 -11.47 9.86
N HIS A 229 10.18 -11.09 9.06
CA HIS A 229 9.62 -9.75 8.96
C HIS A 229 8.10 -9.76 9.19
N GLU A 230 7.62 -10.69 10.03
CA GLU A 230 6.22 -10.73 10.44
C GLU A 230 5.75 -9.40 11.04
N ASN A 231 4.45 -9.13 10.92
CA ASN A 231 3.78 -8.08 11.65
C ASN A 231 2.42 -8.58 12.14
N PHE A 232 1.86 -7.88 13.11
CA PHE A 232 0.64 -8.32 13.80
C PHE A 232 -0.58 -7.58 13.25
N GLY A 233 -0.62 -7.40 11.92
CA GLY A 233 -1.78 -6.90 11.18
C GLY A 233 -2.97 -7.86 11.21
N SER A 234 -4.05 -7.51 10.50
CA SER A 234 -5.19 -8.42 10.34
C SER A 234 -5.66 -8.46 8.89
N ASN A 235 -5.71 -9.69 8.40
CA ASN A 235 -6.30 -10.13 7.15
C ASN A 235 -7.71 -10.69 7.38
N TRP A 236 -8.17 -10.81 8.63
CA TRP A 236 -9.46 -11.42 8.95
C TRP A 236 -10.65 -10.66 8.33
N PRO A 237 -11.63 -11.34 7.70
CA PRO A 237 -11.75 -12.80 7.58
C PRO A 237 -11.10 -13.40 6.33
N LEU A 238 -10.63 -12.58 5.39
CA LEU A 238 -10.13 -12.98 4.07
C LEU A 238 -8.91 -13.91 4.15
N ARG A 239 -8.88 -14.94 3.30
CA ARG A 239 -7.80 -15.91 3.28
C ARG A 239 -6.57 -15.34 2.57
N GLY A 240 -5.38 -15.73 3.00
CA GLY A 240 -4.12 -15.20 2.49
C GLY A 240 -3.34 -14.35 3.48
N LYS A 241 -2.13 -14.00 3.05
CA LYS A 241 -1.17 -13.09 3.69
C LYS A 241 -0.15 -12.61 2.65
N LYS A 242 0.70 -11.64 3.02
CA LYS A 242 1.83 -11.16 2.19
C LYS A 242 2.50 -12.28 1.38
N ALA A 243 2.74 -11.99 0.10
CA ALA A 243 3.32 -12.91 -0.90
C ALA A 243 2.50 -14.15 -1.29
N SER A 244 1.25 -14.30 -0.83
CA SER A 244 0.28 -15.24 -1.44
C SER A 244 -0.50 -14.60 -2.60
N VAL A 245 -1.14 -15.45 -3.43
CA VAL A 245 -2.07 -15.04 -4.50
C VAL A 245 -3.56 -15.07 -4.07
N LEU A 246 -3.80 -15.42 -2.81
CA LEU A 246 -5.12 -15.42 -2.14
C LEU A 246 -5.55 -13.99 -1.82
N GLU A 247 -6.83 -13.74 -1.52
CA GLU A 247 -7.39 -12.37 -1.43
C GLU A 247 -6.56 -11.45 -0.52
N CYS A 248 -6.20 -11.91 0.68
CA CYS A 248 -5.41 -11.11 1.62
C CYS A 248 -3.88 -11.22 1.44
N GLY A 249 -3.42 -11.76 0.31
CA GLY A 249 -2.05 -11.50 -0.17
C GLY A 249 -1.92 -10.23 -0.98
N VAL A 250 -3.03 -9.70 -1.49
CA VAL A 250 -3.06 -8.73 -2.58
C VAL A 250 -4.00 -7.60 -2.18
N VAL A 251 -3.43 -6.45 -1.83
CA VAL A 251 -4.19 -5.24 -1.50
C VAL A 251 -3.85 -4.16 -2.54
N GLY A 252 -4.84 -3.37 -2.96
CA GLY A 252 -4.56 -2.16 -3.74
C GLY A 252 -4.32 -2.33 -5.25
N LEU A 253 -5.04 -3.21 -5.97
CA LEU A 253 -4.99 -3.24 -7.45
C LEU A 253 -5.83 -2.12 -8.11
N LEU A 254 -5.49 -0.88 -7.78
CA LEU A 254 -6.05 0.35 -8.34
C LEU A 254 -4.94 1.18 -9.01
N ARG A 255 -5.21 1.71 -10.21
CA ARG A 255 -4.35 2.68 -10.91
C ARG A 255 -5.21 3.75 -11.57
N TYR A 256 -4.76 4.99 -11.47
CA TYR A 256 -5.36 6.19 -12.04
C TYR A 256 -4.22 7.17 -12.41
N GLY A 257 -4.53 8.28 -13.08
CA GLY A 257 -3.56 9.37 -13.28
C GLY A 257 -3.91 10.25 -14.47
N VAL A 258 -3.67 9.73 -15.68
CA VAL A 258 -3.66 10.50 -16.94
C VAL A 258 -4.92 11.35 -17.17
N ASN A 259 -6.10 10.74 -17.28
CA ASN A 259 -7.33 11.48 -17.56
C ASN A 259 -7.71 12.45 -16.43
N ALA A 260 -7.31 12.18 -15.18
CA ALA A 260 -7.55 13.04 -14.02
C ALA A 260 -6.58 14.25 -13.98
N ALA A 261 -5.36 14.07 -14.48
CA ALA A 261 -4.36 15.14 -14.65
C ALA A 261 -4.58 15.99 -15.92
N GLY A 262 -5.50 15.60 -16.79
CA GLY A 262 -5.85 16.28 -18.04
C GLY A 262 -5.13 15.78 -19.30
N GLY A 263 -4.40 14.65 -19.22
CA GLY A 263 -3.76 14.00 -20.36
C GLY A 263 -4.63 12.93 -21.03
N ASN A 264 -4.12 12.31 -22.11
CA ASN A 264 -4.81 11.27 -22.88
C ASN A 264 -4.24 9.86 -22.64
N PHE A 265 -5.11 8.90 -22.30
CA PHE A 265 -4.69 7.54 -21.91
C PHE A 265 -3.97 6.75 -23.02
N GLU A 266 -4.29 7.00 -24.29
CA GLU A 266 -3.65 6.31 -25.44
C GLU A 266 -2.14 6.61 -25.54
N ASP A 267 -1.69 7.74 -24.99
CA ASP A 267 -0.29 8.20 -25.03
C ASP A 267 0.65 7.27 -24.21
N LEU A 268 0.10 6.46 -23.31
CA LEU A 268 0.82 5.46 -22.51
C LEU A 268 1.16 4.17 -23.29
N GLY A 269 0.61 3.97 -24.49
CA GLY A 269 0.79 2.75 -25.26
C GLY A 269 0.14 1.51 -24.62
N LYS A 270 0.82 0.35 -24.70
CA LYS A 270 0.31 -0.92 -24.14
C LYS A 270 0.63 -1.06 -22.65
N ILE A 271 -0.40 -1.09 -21.80
CA ILE A 271 -0.29 -1.29 -20.35
C ILE A 271 -1.44 -2.14 -19.78
N ASP A 272 -1.20 -2.85 -18.67
CA ASP A 272 -2.24 -3.55 -17.88
C ASP A 272 -3.11 -2.61 -17.02
N GLY A 273 -2.71 -1.34 -16.93
CA GLY A 273 -3.53 -0.30 -16.33
C GLY A 273 -4.85 -0.14 -17.08
N VAL A 274 -5.92 0.20 -16.34
CA VAL A 274 -7.23 0.52 -16.92
C VAL A 274 -7.68 1.80 -16.26
N ASP A 275 -7.97 2.85 -17.03
CA ASP A 275 -8.53 4.09 -16.49
C ASP A 275 -9.78 3.80 -15.66
N GLN A 276 -9.67 4.01 -14.35
CA GLN A 276 -10.77 3.85 -13.40
C GLN A 276 -11.53 5.15 -13.14
N TRP A 277 -11.16 6.30 -13.75
CA TRP A 277 -11.81 7.59 -13.50
C TRP A 277 -13.34 7.51 -13.66
N LYS A 278 -13.79 6.81 -14.72
CA LYS A 278 -15.21 6.56 -14.99
C LYS A 278 -15.91 5.78 -13.87
N SER A 279 -15.24 4.79 -13.24
CA SER A 279 -15.78 4.02 -12.10
C SER A 279 -16.07 4.89 -10.87
N LEU A 280 -15.40 6.05 -10.74
CA LEU A 280 -15.56 6.96 -9.60
C LEU A 280 -16.53 8.10 -9.89
N THR A 281 -16.44 8.71 -11.07
CA THR A 281 -17.35 9.79 -11.45
C THR A 281 -18.75 9.29 -11.80
N ASP A 282 -18.88 8.00 -12.14
CA ASP A 282 -20.12 7.37 -12.56
C ASP A 282 -20.23 5.94 -12.02
N THR A 283 -20.91 5.80 -10.89
CA THR A 283 -21.13 4.51 -10.20
C THR A 283 -21.97 3.51 -11.00
N SER A 284 -22.52 3.89 -12.16
CA SER A 284 -23.16 2.94 -13.09
C SER A 284 -22.17 2.23 -14.04
N LYS A 285 -20.90 2.64 -14.07
CA LYS A 285 -19.89 2.18 -15.05
C LYS A 285 -18.71 1.44 -14.41
N GLN A 286 -18.84 0.13 -14.22
CA GLN A 286 -17.70 -0.74 -13.91
C GLN A 286 -16.83 -0.97 -15.16
N VAL A 287 -15.67 -0.32 -15.27
CA VAL A 287 -14.73 -0.49 -16.40
C VAL A 287 -13.71 -1.62 -16.22
N ARG A 288 -13.62 -2.26 -15.05
CA ARG A 288 -12.70 -3.37 -14.76
C ARG A 288 -13.46 -4.67 -14.44
N SER A 289 -13.41 -5.59 -15.41
CA SER A 289 -13.95 -6.96 -15.33
C SER A 289 -12.87 -8.05 -15.23
N LYS A 290 -11.60 -7.75 -15.55
CA LYS A 290 -10.45 -8.67 -15.46
C LYS A 290 -9.34 -8.06 -14.61
N VAL A 291 -8.74 -8.86 -13.73
CA VAL A 291 -7.55 -8.51 -12.94
C VAL A 291 -6.60 -9.71 -12.93
N LEU A 292 -5.42 -9.56 -13.53
CA LEU A 292 -4.33 -10.49 -13.27
C LEU A 292 -3.81 -10.24 -11.85
N ILE A 293 -3.68 -11.29 -11.04
CA ILE A 293 -3.17 -11.18 -9.67
C ILE A 293 -1.66 -11.44 -9.67
N ASN A 294 -1.24 -12.58 -10.22
CA ASN A 294 0.16 -12.93 -10.38
C ASN A 294 0.30 -14.11 -11.36
N ILE A 295 1.43 -14.19 -12.05
CA ILE A 295 1.98 -15.43 -12.60
C ILE A 295 3.44 -15.46 -12.13
N ASP A 296 3.75 -16.37 -11.21
CA ASP A 296 5.11 -16.64 -10.76
C ASP A 296 5.54 -18.01 -11.26
N GLU A 297 6.25 -18.02 -12.38
CA GLU A 297 6.77 -19.21 -13.04
C GLU A 297 7.92 -19.88 -12.27
N THR A 298 8.59 -19.15 -11.36
CA THR A 298 9.64 -19.72 -10.49
C THR A 298 9.04 -20.55 -9.36
N ARG A 299 7.86 -20.15 -8.86
CA ARG A 299 7.14 -20.87 -7.79
C ARG A 299 6.10 -21.84 -8.34
N GLY A 300 5.54 -21.56 -9.51
CA GLY A 300 4.37 -22.25 -10.07
C GLY A 300 3.04 -21.76 -9.49
N GLU A 301 2.97 -20.49 -9.08
CA GLU A 301 1.80 -19.86 -8.46
C GLU A 301 1.12 -18.89 -9.45
N GLU A 302 -0.19 -19.06 -9.65
CA GLU A 302 -0.95 -18.31 -10.67
C GLU A 302 -2.32 -17.92 -10.13
N ALA A 303 -2.76 -16.68 -10.37
CA ALA A 303 -4.14 -16.29 -10.10
C ALA A 303 -4.66 -15.14 -10.98
N LEU A 304 -5.96 -15.14 -11.23
CA LEU A 304 -6.68 -14.14 -12.01
C LEU A 304 -8.14 -14.05 -11.54
N ILE A 305 -8.67 -12.82 -11.51
CA ILE A 305 -10.09 -12.54 -11.27
C ILE A 305 -10.75 -12.13 -12.59
N PHE A 306 -11.91 -12.71 -12.88
CA PHE A 306 -12.80 -12.33 -13.97
C PHE A 306 -14.25 -12.21 -13.46
N ASN A 307 -14.73 -10.97 -13.33
CA ASN A 307 -15.99 -10.61 -12.65
C ASN A 307 -16.00 -11.18 -11.21
N GLN A 308 -16.97 -12.04 -10.87
CA GLN A 308 -17.05 -12.71 -9.56
C GLN A 308 -16.14 -13.95 -9.43
N TRP A 309 -15.49 -14.38 -10.51
CA TRP A 309 -14.77 -15.65 -10.56
C TRP A 309 -13.28 -15.46 -10.38
N LYS A 310 -12.70 -16.12 -9.38
CA LYS A 310 -11.25 -16.14 -9.17
C LYS A 310 -10.69 -17.54 -9.43
N VAL A 311 -9.77 -17.64 -10.38
CA VAL A 311 -9.00 -18.85 -10.63
C VAL A 311 -7.67 -18.77 -9.87
N VAL A 312 -7.26 -19.88 -9.23
CA VAL A 312 -6.03 -19.97 -8.44
C VAL A 312 -5.35 -21.32 -8.66
N LYS A 313 -4.03 -21.31 -8.84
CA LYS A 313 -3.15 -22.49 -8.82
C LYS A 313 -1.95 -22.21 -7.95
N SER A 314 -1.51 -23.23 -7.22
CA SER A 314 -0.38 -23.18 -6.30
C SER A 314 0.45 -24.46 -6.42
N ASN A 315 1.64 -24.48 -5.84
CA ASN A 315 2.60 -25.57 -5.97
C ASN A 315 3.04 -26.11 -4.60
N ARG A 316 2.95 -27.43 -4.40
CA ARG A 316 3.37 -28.14 -3.18
C ARG A 316 4.84 -27.90 -2.81
N THR A 317 5.71 -27.59 -3.77
CA THR A 317 7.14 -27.37 -3.55
C THR A 317 7.54 -25.90 -3.36
N SER A 318 6.57 -24.98 -3.34
CA SER A 318 6.83 -23.59 -2.94
C SER A 318 7.21 -23.58 -1.46
N ASN A 319 8.42 -23.07 -1.13
CA ASN A 319 8.84 -22.91 0.27
C ASN A 319 7.94 -21.94 1.05
N MET A 320 7.09 -21.17 0.35
CA MET A 320 6.00 -20.38 0.92
C MET A 320 4.78 -21.26 1.26
N VAL A 321 5.00 -22.45 1.85
CA VAL A 321 3.92 -23.36 2.28
C VAL A 321 2.92 -22.58 3.14
N PHE A 322 1.69 -22.51 2.65
CA PHE A 322 0.63 -21.60 3.12
C PHE A 322 0.09 -21.97 4.51
N ASN A 323 0.92 -21.80 5.54
CA ASN A 323 0.54 -21.84 6.94
C ASN A 323 -0.30 -20.61 7.27
N LEU A 324 -1.54 -20.61 6.80
CA LEU A 324 -2.58 -19.58 6.97
C LEU A 324 -3.12 -19.49 8.41
N LYS A 325 -2.38 -20.08 9.37
CA LYS A 325 -2.71 -20.36 10.77
C LYS A 325 -3.04 -19.12 11.60
N TYR A 326 -2.60 -17.95 11.17
CA TYR A 326 -2.98 -16.69 11.81
C TYR A 326 -3.44 -15.69 10.76
N ALA A 327 -4.71 -15.29 10.87
CA ALA A 327 -5.31 -14.23 10.07
C ALA A 327 -5.03 -12.84 10.64
N GLY A 328 -4.35 -12.74 11.78
CA GLY A 328 -4.54 -11.63 12.70
C GLY A 328 -5.85 -11.77 13.48
N ASP A 329 -5.95 -11.10 14.62
CA ASP A 329 -7.18 -11.13 15.42
C ASP A 329 -8.35 -10.49 14.64
N PRO A 330 -9.60 -10.97 14.82
CA PRO A 330 -10.78 -10.44 14.15
C PRO A 330 -11.20 -9.03 14.61
N GLY A 331 -10.40 -8.37 15.47
CA GLY A 331 -10.64 -7.03 16.03
C GLY A 331 -11.79 -6.93 17.05
N ASN A 332 -12.82 -7.77 16.93
CA ASN A 332 -14.04 -7.72 17.74
C ASN A 332 -13.85 -8.06 19.24
N ALA A 333 -12.66 -8.50 19.66
CA ALA A 333 -12.32 -8.73 21.07
C ALA A 333 -11.77 -7.47 21.78
N GLY A 334 -11.42 -6.41 21.05
CA GLY A 334 -11.05 -5.13 21.64
C GLY A 334 -12.23 -4.39 22.29
N PRO A 335 -11.97 -3.28 23.01
CA PRO A 335 -13.03 -2.41 23.53
C PRO A 335 -13.94 -1.97 22.37
N LYS A 336 -15.26 -2.05 22.58
CA LYS A 336 -16.26 -1.70 21.56
C LYS A 336 -15.94 -0.32 20.98
N TYR A 337 -15.66 -0.29 19.66
CA TYR A 337 -15.19 0.90 18.95
C TYR A 337 -16.07 2.12 19.28
N ASN A 338 -15.49 3.06 20.03
CA ASN A 338 -16.26 4.09 20.72
C ASN A 338 -16.62 5.22 19.73
N MET A 339 -17.65 4.99 18.91
CA MET A 339 -18.19 5.99 17.97
C MET A 339 -18.46 7.34 18.65
N SER A 340 -18.94 7.34 19.89
CA SER A 340 -19.17 8.57 20.66
C SER A 340 -17.86 9.29 20.98
N GLY A 341 -16.79 8.56 21.30
CA GLY A 341 -15.44 9.09 21.50
C GLY A 341 -14.79 9.60 20.22
N VAL A 342 -14.95 8.89 19.09
CA VAL A 342 -14.48 9.33 17.77
C VAL A 342 -15.19 10.62 17.36
N VAL A 343 -16.53 10.65 17.41
CA VAL A 343 -17.32 11.85 17.08
C VAL A 343 -17.05 13.01 18.05
N ALA A 344 -16.74 12.73 19.32
CA ALA A 344 -16.35 13.74 20.30
C ALA A 344 -14.85 14.11 20.26
N SER A 345 -14.05 13.52 19.37
CA SER A 345 -12.62 13.85 19.20
C SER A 345 -12.43 15.30 18.74
N VAL A 346 -11.23 15.83 18.94
CA VAL A 346 -10.86 17.17 18.43
C VAL A 346 -10.98 17.20 16.91
N ILE A 347 -10.50 16.16 16.22
CA ILE A 347 -10.53 16.04 14.75
C ILE A 347 -11.98 16.04 14.22
N SER A 348 -12.88 15.21 14.76
CA SER A 348 -14.28 15.20 14.30
C SER A 348 -15.03 16.50 14.61
N LYS A 349 -14.68 17.20 15.70
CA LYS A 349 -15.20 18.55 15.98
C LYS A 349 -14.70 19.55 14.94
N ARG A 350 -13.38 19.62 14.67
CA ARG A 350 -12.80 20.49 13.64
C ARG A 350 -13.41 20.24 12.26
N LEU A 351 -13.51 18.97 11.83
CA LEU A 351 -14.16 18.62 10.56
C LEU A 351 -15.63 19.07 10.51
N SER A 352 -16.36 19.01 11.64
CA SER A 352 -17.73 19.52 11.71
C SER A 352 -17.83 21.05 11.70
N GLU A 353 -16.85 21.76 12.25
CA GLU A 353 -16.74 23.22 12.20
C GLU A 353 -16.43 23.70 10.77
N ILE A 354 -15.41 23.09 10.13
CA ILE A 354 -14.97 23.38 8.75
C ILE A 354 -16.14 23.16 7.76
N ASN A 355 -16.79 22.00 7.80
CA ASN A 355 -17.85 21.61 6.84
C ASN A 355 -19.21 22.31 7.10
N CYS A 356 -19.26 23.28 8.03
CA CYS A 356 -20.39 24.20 8.21
C CYS A 356 -20.16 25.60 7.60
N LEU A 357 -18.94 25.91 7.11
CA LEU A 357 -18.62 27.22 6.53
C LEU A 357 -19.00 27.33 5.04
N THR A 358 -19.08 26.20 4.32
CA THR A 358 -19.53 26.16 2.92
C THR A 358 -21.05 25.95 2.83
N GLN A 359 -21.76 26.95 2.31
CA GLN A 359 -23.23 26.94 2.21
C GLN A 359 -23.78 25.92 1.20
N ASP A 360 -24.07 24.70 1.66
CA ASP A 360 -25.29 23.98 1.30
C ASP A 360 -25.43 22.68 2.10
N GLY A 361 -26.30 22.67 3.12
CA GLY A 361 -26.58 21.50 3.96
C GLY A 361 -25.37 21.02 4.78
N CYS A 362 -25.37 21.30 6.07
CA CYS A 362 -24.39 20.72 7.00
C CYS A 362 -24.63 19.20 7.10
N MET A 363 -23.62 18.38 6.77
CA MET A 363 -23.59 17.01 7.29
C MET A 363 -23.31 17.09 8.79
N ASN A 364 -24.38 17.12 9.58
CA ASN A 364 -24.25 17.16 11.04
C ASN A 364 -23.52 15.91 11.54
N ALA A 365 -22.97 15.98 12.75
CA ALA A 365 -22.15 14.91 13.32
C ALA A 365 -22.88 13.54 13.43
N SER A 366 -24.23 13.50 13.47
CA SER A 366 -24.97 12.24 13.31
C SER A 366 -24.96 11.76 11.87
N THR A 367 -25.25 12.63 10.90
CA THR A 367 -25.27 12.25 9.47
C THR A 367 -23.92 11.72 9.01
N ALA A 368 -22.82 12.37 9.40
CA ALA A 368 -21.47 11.88 9.13
C ALA A 368 -21.21 10.52 9.83
N ARG A 369 -21.56 10.41 11.13
CA ARG A 369 -21.51 9.13 11.88
C ARG A 369 -22.31 8.04 11.19
N ASP A 370 -23.50 8.33 10.68
CA ASP A 370 -24.44 7.37 10.13
C ASP A 370 -23.99 6.92 8.73
N VAL A 371 -23.41 7.83 7.92
CA VAL A 371 -22.68 7.47 6.68
C VAL A 371 -21.47 6.58 6.98
N PHE A 372 -20.60 6.94 7.94
CA PHE A 372 -19.47 6.10 8.33
C PHE A 372 -19.91 4.75 8.93
N TYR A 373 -21.01 4.70 9.68
CA TYR A 373 -21.57 3.49 10.27
C TYR A 373 -22.17 2.56 9.22
N VAL A 374 -22.90 3.11 8.24
CA VAL A 374 -23.46 2.34 7.12
C VAL A 374 -22.34 1.87 6.18
N ALA A 375 -21.43 2.75 5.77
CA ALA A 375 -20.28 2.36 4.93
C ALA A 375 -19.42 1.27 5.61
N ARG A 376 -19.14 1.40 6.91
CA ARG A 376 -18.34 0.42 7.67
C ARG A 376 -19.10 -0.87 8.00
N SER A 377 -20.43 -0.85 8.09
CA SER A 377 -21.21 -2.09 8.27
C SER A 377 -21.40 -2.85 6.95
N LEU A 378 -21.57 -2.14 5.82
CA LEU A 378 -21.60 -2.73 4.48
C LEU A 378 -20.22 -3.24 4.03
N ALA A 379 -19.13 -2.56 4.38
CA ALA A 379 -17.76 -2.99 4.08
C ALA A 379 -17.23 -4.10 5.02
N LYS A 380 -18.05 -4.61 5.95
CA LYS A 380 -17.64 -5.66 6.89
C LYS A 380 -17.95 -7.05 6.34
N VAL A 381 -16.96 -7.70 5.73
CA VAL A 381 -16.98 -9.16 5.58
C VAL A 381 -16.92 -9.77 6.98
N ASP A 382 -17.83 -10.70 7.32
CA ASP A 382 -17.95 -11.23 8.68
C ASP A 382 -18.18 -12.74 8.75
N GLY A 383 -18.47 -13.26 9.94
CA GLY A 383 -18.65 -14.69 10.19
C GLY A 383 -19.86 -15.33 9.50
N GLN A 384 -20.80 -14.56 8.95
CA GLN A 384 -21.87 -15.07 8.09
C GLN A 384 -21.40 -15.25 6.64
N THR A 385 -20.54 -14.35 6.15
CA THR A 385 -19.95 -14.44 4.80
C THR A 385 -18.86 -15.51 4.73
N CYS A 386 -18.08 -15.69 5.80
CA CYS A 386 -16.98 -16.65 5.87
C CYS A 386 -17.12 -17.65 7.04
N PRO A 387 -18.20 -18.45 7.09
CA PRO A 387 -18.54 -19.29 8.23
C PRO A 387 -17.57 -20.46 8.43
N GLU A 388 -16.99 -21.00 7.36
CA GLU A 388 -16.05 -22.13 7.43
C GLU A 388 -14.80 -21.75 8.25
N ARG A 389 -14.27 -20.53 8.08
CA ARG A 389 -13.15 -20.00 8.86
C ARG A 389 -13.48 -19.71 10.34
N VAL A 390 -14.76 -19.49 10.67
CA VAL A 390 -15.22 -19.37 12.06
C VAL A 390 -15.38 -20.75 12.71
N SER A 391 -15.86 -21.73 11.94
CA SER A 391 -16.20 -23.07 12.44
C SER A 391 -14.98 -23.97 12.68
N ASN A 392 -13.89 -23.76 11.94
CA ASN A 392 -12.65 -24.52 12.06
C ASN A 392 -11.48 -23.53 12.23
N PRO A 393 -10.74 -23.56 13.35
CA PRO A 393 -9.62 -22.65 13.62
C PRO A 393 -8.32 -23.03 12.87
N ASN A 394 -8.31 -24.15 12.15
CA ASN A 394 -7.19 -24.57 11.31
C ASN A 394 -7.74 -25.09 9.95
N PRO A 395 -8.55 -24.28 9.22
CA PRO A 395 -9.33 -24.74 8.07
C PRO A 395 -8.46 -24.97 6.84
N ASP A 396 -7.35 -24.26 6.75
CA ASP A 396 -6.62 -24.07 5.51
C ASP A 396 -5.87 -25.31 4.99
N GLN A 397 -5.66 -26.32 5.85
CA GLN A 397 -5.04 -27.60 5.45
C GLN A 397 -5.92 -28.45 4.51
N GLN A 398 -7.17 -28.06 4.26
CA GLN A 398 -8.15 -28.84 3.49
C GLN A 398 -8.46 -28.26 2.09
N TYR A 399 -7.97 -27.06 1.77
CA TYR A 399 -8.42 -26.27 0.61
C TYR A 399 -7.26 -25.76 -0.27
N GLU A 400 -6.21 -26.56 -0.40
CA GLU A 400 -4.97 -26.23 -1.12
C GLU A 400 -5.10 -26.48 -2.64
N CYS A 401 -4.84 -25.45 -3.46
CA CYS A 401 -4.96 -25.50 -4.92
C CYS A 401 -3.72 -26.11 -5.60
N PHE A 402 -3.36 -27.31 -5.14
CA PHE A 402 -2.10 -27.98 -5.45
C PHE A 402 -2.19 -29.02 -6.57
N ASP A 403 -3.33 -29.71 -6.70
CA ASP A 403 -3.52 -30.81 -7.66
C ASP A 403 -4.28 -30.34 -8.92
N GLY A 404 -4.06 -29.08 -9.31
CA GLY A 404 -4.74 -28.38 -10.40
C GLY A 404 -5.21 -26.97 -10.01
N TYR A 405 -6.00 -26.35 -10.88
CA TYR A 405 -6.62 -25.05 -10.61
C TYR A 405 -7.87 -25.18 -9.72
N CYS A 406 -8.01 -24.28 -8.75
CA CYS A 406 -9.26 -23.96 -8.07
C CYS A 406 -10.03 -22.88 -8.82
N LEU A 407 -11.35 -22.85 -8.62
CA LEU A 407 -12.21 -21.71 -8.95
C LEU A 407 -13.04 -21.31 -7.73
N PHE A 408 -13.10 -20.02 -7.42
CA PHE A 408 -13.89 -19.45 -6.32
C PHE A 408 -14.88 -18.40 -6.86
N ASP A 409 -16.05 -18.31 -6.25
CA ASP A 409 -16.99 -17.19 -6.44
C ASP A 409 -16.76 -16.18 -5.31
N ILE A 410 -15.98 -15.12 -5.57
CA ILE A 410 -15.56 -14.19 -4.52
C ILE A 410 -16.68 -13.24 -4.06
N LEU A 411 -17.87 -13.28 -4.67
CA LEU A 411 -19.05 -12.57 -4.15
C LEU A 411 -19.85 -13.42 -3.14
N GLN A 412 -19.83 -14.75 -3.28
CA GLN A 412 -20.50 -15.69 -2.38
C GLN A 412 -19.57 -16.33 -1.34
N ASP A 413 -18.26 -16.32 -1.62
CA ASP A 413 -17.16 -16.84 -0.81
C ASP A 413 -15.91 -15.95 -0.98
N PRO A 414 -15.93 -14.71 -0.45
CA PRO A 414 -14.77 -13.82 -0.48
C PRO A 414 -13.57 -14.34 0.34
N CYS A 415 -13.73 -15.44 1.06
CA CYS A 415 -12.64 -16.09 1.79
C CYS A 415 -12.08 -17.34 1.08
N GLU A 416 -12.55 -17.63 -0.15
CA GLU A 416 -11.99 -18.65 -1.05
C GLU A 416 -11.96 -20.08 -0.45
N TYR A 417 -12.85 -20.43 0.47
CA TYR A 417 -12.89 -21.78 1.05
C TYR A 417 -13.61 -22.79 0.13
N ARG A 418 -14.45 -22.36 -0.81
CA ARG A 418 -15.29 -23.23 -1.64
C ARG A 418 -14.77 -23.33 -3.06
N ASN A 419 -13.87 -24.30 -3.31
CA ASN A 419 -13.47 -24.62 -4.67
C ASN A 419 -14.64 -25.22 -5.48
N VAL A 420 -15.22 -24.42 -6.38
CA VAL A 420 -16.37 -24.76 -7.23
C VAL A 420 -15.97 -25.08 -8.68
N ALA A 421 -14.69 -25.39 -8.93
CA ALA A 421 -14.14 -25.73 -10.24
C ALA A 421 -14.89 -26.91 -10.93
N LYS A 422 -15.21 -27.97 -10.18
CA LYS A 422 -15.89 -29.16 -10.72
C LYS A 422 -17.33 -28.90 -11.14
N GLN A 423 -17.95 -27.87 -10.57
CA GLN A 423 -19.32 -27.44 -10.83
C GLN A 423 -19.40 -26.43 -11.99
N ASN A 424 -18.29 -25.73 -12.28
CA ASN A 424 -18.22 -24.65 -13.26
C ASN A 424 -17.08 -24.83 -14.28
N PRO A 425 -16.96 -25.99 -14.97
CA PRO A 425 -15.81 -26.29 -15.83
C PRO A 425 -15.63 -25.28 -16.98
N GLN A 426 -16.71 -24.79 -17.59
CA GLN A 426 -16.63 -23.78 -18.66
C GLN A 426 -16.03 -22.46 -18.18
N THR A 427 -16.34 -22.04 -16.95
CA THR A 427 -15.79 -20.83 -16.33
C THR A 427 -14.32 -21.01 -15.95
N LEU A 428 -13.95 -22.21 -15.49
CA LEU A 428 -12.57 -22.60 -15.24
C LEU A 428 -11.74 -22.56 -16.53
N ASP A 429 -12.19 -23.23 -17.60
CA ASP A 429 -11.49 -23.26 -18.88
C ASP A 429 -11.32 -21.85 -19.47
N ALA A 430 -12.35 -21.01 -19.38
CA ALA A 430 -12.30 -19.62 -19.84
C ALA A 430 -11.31 -18.76 -19.04
N THR A 431 -11.23 -18.93 -17.72
CA THR A 431 -10.29 -18.17 -16.87
C THR A 431 -8.85 -18.67 -16.98
N ILE A 432 -8.64 -19.98 -17.15
CA ILE A 432 -7.33 -20.55 -17.51
C ILE A 432 -6.87 -20.01 -18.86
N HIS A 433 -7.75 -19.95 -19.87
CA HIS A 433 -7.39 -19.39 -21.18
C HIS A 433 -6.95 -17.91 -21.09
N MET A 434 -7.53 -17.11 -20.19
CA MET A 434 -7.06 -15.75 -19.92
C MET A 434 -5.69 -15.70 -19.23
N LEU A 435 -5.37 -16.65 -18.35
CA LEU A 435 -4.00 -16.79 -17.79
C LEU A 435 -2.99 -17.14 -18.88
N GLU A 436 -3.31 -18.09 -19.76
CA GLU A 436 -2.43 -18.44 -20.88
C GLU A 436 -2.21 -17.27 -21.85
N GLN A 437 -3.21 -16.42 -22.10
CA GLN A 437 -3.02 -15.18 -22.86
C GLN A 437 -1.97 -14.27 -22.22
N PHE A 438 -2.04 -14.04 -20.90
CA PHE A 438 -1.03 -13.25 -20.18
C PHE A 438 0.37 -13.91 -20.20
N LYS A 439 0.47 -15.24 -20.12
CA LYS A 439 1.75 -15.97 -20.24
C LYS A 439 2.45 -15.80 -21.59
N ASN A 440 1.70 -15.51 -22.65
CA ASN A 440 2.29 -15.23 -23.97
C ASN A 440 2.82 -13.80 -24.11
N GLU A 441 2.48 -12.89 -23.18
CA GLU A 441 2.92 -11.49 -23.17
C GLU A 441 3.86 -11.16 -21.99
N MET A 442 3.97 -12.03 -20.97
CA MET A 442 4.85 -11.82 -19.81
C MET A 442 6.34 -11.86 -20.16
N THR A 443 7.15 -11.08 -19.44
CA THR A 443 8.61 -11.25 -19.39
C THR A 443 8.96 -12.17 -18.22
N MET A 444 9.86 -13.12 -18.46
CA MET A 444 10.33 -14.08 -17.45
C MET A 444 11.18 -13.37 -16.38
N GLN A 445 11.03 -13.81 -15.13
CA GLN A 445 11.82 -13.29 -14.01
C GLN A 445 13.33 -13.52 -14.25
N SER A 446 14.14 -12.56 -13.80
CA SER A 446 15.59 -12.77 -13.71
C SER A 446 15.87 -13.92 -12.73
N PRO A 447 16.87 -14.78 -13.01
CA PRO A 447 17.39 -15.70 -12.00
C PRO A 447 17.71 -14.96 -10.69
N ASP A 448 17.41 -15.63 -9.58
CA ASP A 448 17.37 -15.08 -8.22
C ASP A 448 18.61 -14.23 -7.89
N PRO A 449 18.47 -12.91 -7.60
CA PRO A 449 19.60 -12.02 -7.40
C PRO A 449 20.31 -12.32 -6.08
N LEU A 450 21.34 -13.16 -6.15
CA LEU A 450 22.35 -13.30 -5.10
C LEU A 450 22.81 -11.91 -4.64
N ILE A 451 22.86 -11.70 -3.33
CA ILE A 451 23.31 -10.44 -2.73
C ILE A 451 24.76 -10.20 -3.16
N ASP A 452 24.98 -9.20 -4.00
CA ASP A 452 26.29 -8.90 -4.59
C ASP A 452 27.29 -8.45 -3.51
N PRO A 453 28.42 -9.16 -3.32
CA PRO A 453 29.45 -8.76 -2.35
C PRO A 453 30.05 -7.38 -2.62
N GLU A 454 29.99 -6.87 -3.85
CA GLU A 454 30.47 -5.52 -4.19
C GLU A 454 29.56 -4.42 -3.62
N ALA A 455 28.30 -4.75 -3.27
CA ALA A 455 27.31 -3.87 -2.65
C ALA A 455 27.54 -3.60 -1.15
N ASP A 456 28.55 -4.23 -0.54
CA ASP A 456 28.83 -4.16 0.90
C ASP A 456 29.00 -2.70 1.41
N PRO A 457 28.12 -2.22 2.31
CA PRO A 457 28.19 -0.87 2.86
C PRO A 457 29.53 -0.50 3.49
N ARG A 458 30.33 -1.49 3.96
CA ARG A 458 31.68 -1.26 4.49
C ARG A 458 32.64 -0.64 3.46
N ARG A 459 32.39 -0.85 2.15
CA ARG A 459 33.15 -0.27 1.02
C ARG A 459 32.79 1.20 0.77
N PHE A 460 31.67 1.64 1.33
CA PHE A 460 31.04 2.94 1.11
C PHE A 460 30.83 3.74 2.42
N ALA A 461 31.73 3.60 3.39
CA ALA A 461 31.65 4.26 4.70
C ALA A 461 30.37 3.97 5.50
N GLY A 462 29.78 2.78 5.31
CA GLY A 462 28.62 2.29 6.05
C GLY A 462 27.26 2.52 5.38
N TYR A 463 27.21 3.01 4.13
CA TYR A 463 25.96 3.32 3.41
C TYR A 463 25.66 2.36 2.25
N TRP A 464 24.38 2.11 1.97
CA TRP A 464 23.91 1.27 0.85
C TRP A 464 23.90 2.04 -0.48
N GLU A 465 25.06 2.17 -1.14
CA GLU A 465 25.25 2.93 -2.39
C GLU A 465 24.99 2.12 -3.68
N PRO A 466 24.80 2.78 -4.85
CA PRO A 466 24.88 2.12 -6.16
C PRO A 466 26.33 1.67 -6.41
N TRP A 467 26.59 0.37 -6.33
CA TRP A 467 27.99 -0.12 -6.30
C TRP A 467 28.67 -0.19 -7.67
N LEU A 468 27.90 -0.27 -8.76
CA LEU A 468 28.46 -0.18 -10.12
C LEU A 468 28.70 1.26 -10.60
N GLU A 469 28.02 2.23 -9.96
CA GLU A 469 28.11 3.66 -10.27
C GLU A 469 28.08 4.44 -8.93
N PRO A 470 29.13 4.37 -8.09
CA PRO A 470 29.12 5.07 -6.82
C PRO A 470 29.09 6.59 -6.99
N PHE A 471 28.72 7.29 -5.93
CA PHE A 471 28.97 8.74 -5.82
C PHE A 471 30.44 8.99 -5.47
N ASP A 472 30.95 10.14 -5.89
CA ASP A 472 32.31 10.55 -5.56
C ASP A 472 32.49 10.64 -4.03
N LYS A 473 33.66 10.23 -3.55
CA LYS A 473 33.95 10.17 -2.12
C LYS A 473 34.27 11.56 -1.58
N ALA A 474 33.24 12.22 -1.05
CA ALA A 474 33.36 13.39 -0.17
C ALA A 474 34.03 13.01 1.17
#